data_AF-A0A3P6B2F6-F1
#
_entry.id   AF-A0A3P6B2F6-F1
#
_cell.length_a   1.000
_cell.length_b   1.000
_cell.length_c   1.000
_cell.angle_alpha   90.00
_cell.angle_beta   90.00
_cell.angle_gamma   90.00
#
_symmetry.space_group_name_H-M   'P 1'
#
loop_
_entity.id
_entity.type
_entity.pdbx_description
1 polymer ?
#
loop_
_entity_poly.entity_id
_entity_poly.type
_entity_poly.pdbx_seq_one_letter_code
_entity_poly.pdbx_strand_id
1 'polypeptide(L)'
;CIKPNFVALVNKLSSSLISTKKTFQKEKKDKSCNIFNQMATKAIFFFVSALCLSSLAGKAMADADDFDSFKIQGSVYCDTCRVQFVTRLSKFLEGAKVKLECRSRTNGTVALTKEAVTDKSGSYTMEVTGDHEEEVCELVLLQSPDSACSDVSQDAYLRNAAKVSLTANDGIVSHETRIVNPLGFMVKTPSAECPAAFKELGIVPDVTF
;
A
#
# COMPACT_ATOMS: atom_id res chain seq x y z
N CYS A 1 108.34 12.27 14.25
CA CYS A 1 107.54 11.30 13.47
C CYS A 1 106.23 10.98 14.20
N ILE A 2 105.24 11.87 14.14
CA ILE A 2 103.87 11.49 14.52
C ILE A 2 103.37 10.62 13.38
N LYS A 3 103.30 9.31 13.64
CA LYS A 3 102.93 8.32 12.62
C LYS A 3 101.56 8.71 12.01
N PRO A 4 101.38 8.57 10.68
CA PRO A 4 100.18 8.93 9.93
C PRO A 4 98.91 8.12 10.28
N ASN A 5 98.93 7.33 11.36
CA ASN A 5 97.88 6.40 11.73
C ASN A 5 96.84 6.96 12.72
N PHE A 6 97.04 8.14 13.32
CA PHE A 6 96.08 8.68 14.29
C PHE A 6 94.90 9.40 13.62
N VAL A 7 95.15 10.19 12.57
CA VAL A 7 94.09 10.91 11.82
C VAL A 7 93.19 9.94 11.04
N ALA A 8 93.76 8.85 10.51
CA ALA A 8 93.00 7.82 9.81
C ALA A 8 92.06 7.03 10.75
N LEU A 9 92.44 6.82 12.01
CA LEU A 9 91.63 6.09 13.00
C LEU A 9 90.43 6.94 13.47
N VAL A 10 90.64 8.23 13.71
CA VAL A 10 89.58 9.16 14.16
C VAL A 10 88.53 9.37 13.06
N ASN A 11 88.95 9.50 11.80
CA ASN A 11 88.03 9.62 10.66
C ASN A 11 87.25 8.31 10.37
N LYS A 12 87.83 7.13 10.64
CA LYS A 12 87.14 5.83 10.54
C LYS A 12 86.07 5.65 11.62
N LEU A 13 86.35 6.11 12.84
CA LEU A 13 85.38 6.05 13.95
C LEU A 13 84.21 7.04 13.75
N SER A 14 84.48 8.24 13.25
CA SER A 14 83.45 9.25 12.95
C SER A 14 82.50 8.80 11.82
N SER A 15 83.04 8.26 10.72
CA SER A 15 82.23 7.75 9.59
C SER A 15 81.40 6.52 9.93
N SER A 16 81.92 5.62 10.78
CA SER A 16 81.18 4.47 11.30
C SER A 16 79.97 4.90 12.15
N LEU A 17 80.16 5.81 13.11
CA LEU A 17 79.09 6.33 13.99
C LEU A 17 77.99 7.09 13.23
N ILE A 18 78.36 7.83 12.19
CA ILE A 18 77.40 8.55 11.33
C ILE A 18 76.59 7.56 10.47
N SER A 19 77.22 6.50 9.96
CA SER A 19 76.54 5.43 9.22
C SER A 19 75.52 4.71 10.10
N THR A 20 75.92 4.33 11.32
CA THR A 20 75.00 3.64 12.27
C THR A 20 73.84 4.53 12.69
N LYS A 21 74.07 5.83 12.94
CA LYS A 21 72.99 6.79 13.23
C LYS A 21 72.02 6.96 12.06
N LYS A 22 72.51 7.02 10.81
CA LYS A 22 71.66 7.11 9.61
C LYS A 22 70.80 5.86 9.42
N THR A 23 71.37 4.68 9.62
CA THR A 23 70.63 3.41 9.53
C THR A 23 69.56 3.30 10.62
N PHE A 24 69.88 3.70 11.86
CA PHE A 24 68.93 3.69 12.97
C PHE A 24 67.78 4.70 12.79
N GLN A 25 68.07 5.88 12.24
CA GLN A 25 67.04 6.89 11.91
C GLN A 25 66.16 6.45 10.73
N LYS A 26 66.74 5.78 9.72
CA LYS A 26 66.00 5.21 8.60
C LYS A 26 65.07 4.08 9.06
N GLU A 27 65.57 3.15 9.87
CA GLU A 27 64.77 2.06 10.44
C GLU A 27 63.62 2.57 11.33
N LYS A 28 63.85 3.66 12.10
CA LYS A 28 62.81 4.28 12.93
C LYS A 28 61.74 5.00 12.09
N LYS A 29 62.13 5.66 10.98
CA LYS A 29 61.22 6.30 10.03
C LYS A 29 60.41 5.28 9.22
N ASP A 30 61.05 4.19 8.79
CA ASP A 30 60.40 3.12 8.02
C ASP A 30 59.41 2.33 8.90
N LYS A 31 59.76 2.06 10.17
CA LYS A 31 58.81 1.49 11.15
C LYS A 31 57.63 2.41 11.43
N SER A 32 57.86 3.72 11.59
CA SER A 32 56.80 4.71 11.79
C SER A 32 55.86 4.80 10.56
N CYS A 33 56.41 4.80 9.34
CA CYS A 33 55.65 4.82 8.09
C CYS A 33 54.81 3.54 7.90
N ASN A 34 55.38 2.37 8.22
CA ASN A 34 54.67 1.09 8.16
C ASN A 34 53.57 0.99 9.23
N ILE A 35 53.79 1.51 10.44
CA ILE A 35 52.76 1.57 11.49
C ILE A 35 51.64 2.54 11.10
N PHE A 36 51.98 3.70 10.51
CA PHE A 36 50.99 4.69 10.07
C PHE A 36 50.14 4.16 8.91
N ASN A 37 50.76 3.47 7.93
CA ASN A 37 50.04 2.80 6.85
C ASN A 37 49.20 1.62 7.36
N GLN A 38 49.68 0.86 8.36
CA GLN A 38 48.91 -0.24 8.96
C GLN A 38 47.69 0.27 9.77
N MET A 39 47.83 1.40 10.47
CA MET A 39 46.74 2.06 11.21
C MET A 39 45.72 2.69 10.25
N ALA A 40 46.18 3.34 9.18
CA ALA A 40 45.32 3.93 8.15
C ALA A 40 44.54 2.85 7.38
N THR A 41 45.18 1.73 7.02
CA THR A 41 44.50 0.64 6.30
C THR A 41 43.45 -0.05 7.18
N LYS A 42 43.74 -0.26 8.48
CA LYS A 42 42.76 -0.84 9.42
C LYS A 42 41.59 0.09 9.73
N ALA A 43 41.82 1.40 9.77
CA ALA A 43 40.75 2.39 9.95
C ALA A 43 39.80 2.44 8.73
N ILE A 44 40.34 2.32 7.51
CA ILE A 44 39.53 2.30 6.28
C ILE A 44 38.63 1.06 6.23
N PHE A 45 39.11 -0.13 6.60
CA PHE A 45 38.27 -1.34 6.64
C PHE A 45 37.15 -1.25 7.69
N PHE A 46 37.39 -0.61 8.84
CA PHE A 46 36.35 -0.41 9.84
C PHE A 46 35.26 0.57 9.38
N PHE A 47 35.63 1.69 8.76
CA PHE A 47 34.68 2.70 8.27
C PHE A 47 33.83 2.20 7.08
N VAL A 48 34.40 1.41 6.18
CA VAL A 48 33.64 0.84 5.03
C VAL A 48 32.64 -0.24 5.49
N SER A 49 32.98 -1.03 6.52
CA SER A 49 32.06 -2.03 7.09
C SER A 49 30.87 -1.40 7.84
N ALA A 50 31.10 -0.26 8.53
CA ALA A 50 30.04 0.44 9.24
C ALA A 50 29.08 1.17 8.28
N LEU A 51 29.58 1.74 7.18
CA LEU A 51 28.73 2.41 6.18
C LEU A 51 27.91 1.43 5.32
N CYS A 52 28.42 0.21 5.06
CA CYS A 52 27.67 -0.80 4.30
C CYS A 52 26.51 -1.44 5.07
N LEU A 53 26.54 -1.40 6.41
CA LEU A 53 25.45 -1.88 7.26
C LEU A 53 24.29 -0.87 7.37
N SER A 54 24.56 0.42 7.20
CA SER A 54 23.52 1.47 7.16
C SER A 54 22.68 1.47 5.87
N SER A 55 23.21 0.95 4.76
CA SER A 55 22.46 0.78 3.50
C SER A 55 21.50 -0.40 3.49
N LEU A 56 21.62 -1.32 4.46
CA LEU A 56 20.66 -2.42 4.67
C LEU A 56 19.59 -2.10 5.71
N ALA A 57 19.63 -0.89 6.30
CA ALA A 57 18.47 -0.26 6.92
C ALA A 57 17.65 0.48 5.85
N GLY A 58 17.50 -0.11 4.67
CA GLY A 58 16.33 0.14 3.85
C GLY A 58 15.16 -0.31 4.70
N LYS A 59 14.49 0.67 5.30
CA LYS A 59 13.24 0.45 5.99
C LYS A 59 12.33 -0.24 4.98
N ALA A 60 12.18 -1.56 5.10
CA ALA A 60 10.85 -2.09 5.01
C ALA A 60 10.09 -1.33 6.08
N MET A 61 9.43 -0.25 5.68
CA MET A 61 8.19 0.11 6.34
C MET A 61 7.27 -1.05 5.99
N ALA A 62 7.48 -2.19 6.67
CA ALA A 62 6.34 -2.92 7.17
C ALA A 62 5.71 -1.89 8.10
N ASP A 63 4.74 -1.17 7.53
CA ASP A 63 3.72 -0.55 8.33
C ASP A 63 3.33 -1.61 9.36
N ALA A 64 3.64 -1.32 10.61
CA ALA A 64 3.36 -2.24 11.68
C ALA A 64 1.85 -2.15 11.89
N ASP A 65 1.11 -2.91 11.08
CA ASP A 65 -0.20 -3.47 11.38
C ASP A 65 -1.04 -2.58 12.31
N ASP A 66 -1.42 -1.38 11.86
CA ASP A 66 -2.74 -0.92 12.25
C ASP A 66 -3.68 -1.81 11.43
N PHE A 67 -4.43 -2.67 12.11
CA PHE A 67 -5.42 -3.51 11.45
C PHE A 67 -6.49 -2.58 10.90
N ASP A 68 -6.25 -1.99 9.73
CA ASP A 68 -7.16 -1.08 9.07
C ASP A 68 -8.52 -1.75 9.06
N SER A 69 -9.46 -1.17 9.80
CA SER A 69 -10.80 -1.70 9.92
C SER A 69 -11.73 -0.82 9.11
N PHE A 70 -12.32 -1.40 8.07
CA PHE A 70 -13.24 -0.70 7.21
C PHE A 70 -14.66 -1.07 7.54
N LYS A 71 -15.46 -0.07 7.89
CA LYS A 71 -16.90 -0.17 8.03
C LYS A 71 -17.58 0.28 6.74
N ILE A 72 -18.12 -0.66 5.99
CA ILE A 72 -18.86 -0.37 4.77
C ILE A 72 -20.33 -0.16 5.12
N GLN A 73 -20.91 0.96 4.69
CA GLN A 73 -22.32 1.30 4.88
C GLN A 73 -22.99 1.54 3.55
N GLY A 74 -24.02 0.76 3.26
CA GLY A 74 -24.77 0.85 2.02
C GLY A 74 -26.25 0.55 2.21
N SER A 75 -27.00 0.64 1.13
CA SER A 75 -28.43 0.32 1.12
C SER A 75 -28.82 -0.44 -0.15
N VAL A 76 -29.95 -1.16 -0.09
CA VAL A 76 -30.54 -1.87 -1.21
C VAL A 76 -31.96 -1.40 -1.42
N TYR A 77 -32.30 -1.12 -2.67
CA TYR A 77 -33.64 -0.69 -3.06
C TYR A 77 -34.19 -1.51 -4.22
N CYS A 78 -35.50 -1.46 -4.36
CA CYS A 78 -36.22 -1.90 -5.53
C CYS A 78 -36.39 -0.71 -6.48
N ASP A 79 -35.75 -0.82 -7.64
CA ASP A 79 -35.93 0.04 -8.79
C ASP A 79 -37.18 -0.38 -9.56
N THR A 80 -38.25 0.36 -9.32
CA THR A 80 -39.56 0.15 -9.96
C THR A 80 -39.62 0.66 -11.39
N CYS A 81 -38.58 1.35 -11.86
CA CYS A 81 -38.55 1.97 -13.19
C CYS A 81 -37.43 1.46 -14.10
N ARG A 82 -36.57 0.55 -13.61
CA ARG A 82 -35.45 -0.04 -14.35
C ARG A 82 -34.48 1.01 -14.91
N VAL A 83 -34.19 2.05 -14.13
CA VAL A 83 -33.25 3.13 -14.49
C VAL A 83 -31.99 3.16 -13.65
N GLN A 84 -31.87 2.26 -12.67
CA GLN A 84 -30.66 1.98 -11.92
C GLN A 84 -30.13 3.13 -11.05
N PHE A 85 -31.01 4.07 -10.70
CA PHE A 85 -30.81 5.06 -9.65
C PHE A 85 -32.09 5.21 -8.81
N VAL A 86 -31.95 5.74 -7.60
CA VAL A 86 -33.08 5.90 -6.67
C VAL A 86 -34.01 7.01 -7.16
N THR A 87 -35.30 6.69 -7.28
CA THR A 87 -36.40 7.63 -7.58
C THR A 87 -37.37 7.69 -6.41
N ARG A 88 -38.34 8.62 -6.44
CA ARG A 88 -39.43 8.65 -5.44
C ARG A 88 -40.31 7.39 -5.43
N LEU A 89 -40.27 6.60 -6.50
CA LEU A 89 -41.01 5.34 -6.63
C LEU A 89 -40.21 4.13 -6.14
N SER A 90 -38.94 4.34 -5.79
CA SER A 90 -38.07 3.30 -5.25
C SER A 90 -38.47 2.93 -3.83
N LYS A 91 -38.29 1.66 -3.48
CA LYS A 91 -38.57 1.14 -2.14
C LYS A 91 -37.34 0.46 -1.58
N PHE A 92 -36.86 0.90 -0.42
CA PHE A 92 -35.78 0.21 0.27
C PHE A 92 -36.23 -1.18 0.74
N LEU A 93 -35.36 -2.17 0.61
CA LEU A 93 -35.70 -3.58 0.80
C LEU A 93 -35.12 -4.09 2.12
N GLU A 94 -35.98 -4.46 3.08
CA GLU A 94 -35.60 -5.21 4.29
C GLU A 94 -35.37 -6.68 3.95
N GLY A 95 -34.24 -7.26 4.39
CA GLY A 95 -33.94 -8.68 4.17
C GLY A 95 -33.24 -9.00 2.85
N ALA A 96 -32.77 -8.01 2.10
CA ALA A 96 -31.94 -8.21 0.92
C ALA A 96 -30.54 -8.66 1.29
N LYS A 97 -30.01 -9.65 0.57
CA LYS A 97 -28.66 -10.17 0.76
C LYS A 97 -27.69 -9.53 -0.22
N VAL A 98 -26.59 -9.03 0.32
CA VAL A 98 -25.49 -8.43 -0.42
C VAL A 98 -24.18 -9.10 -0.04
N LYS A 99 -23.23 -9.12 -0.97
CA LYS A 99 -21.90 -9.69 -0.78
C LYS A 99 -20.83 -8.71 -1.22
N LEU A 100 -19.88 -8.43 -0.35
CA LEU A 100 -18.58 -7.91 -0.72
C LEU A 100 -17.75 -9.05 -1.30
N GLU A 101 -17.19 -8.84 -2.49
CA GLU A 101 -16.24 -9.75 -3.13
C GLU A 101 -15.00 -8.95 -3.53
N CYS A 102 -13.85 -9.29 -2.94
CA CYS A 102 -12.56 -8.74 -3.30
C CYS A 102 -11.76 -9.76 -4.09
N ARG A 103 -11.24 -9.34 -5.24
CA ARG A 103 -10.43 -10.18 -6.13
C ARG A 103 -9.06 -9.56 -6.31
N SER A 104 -8.02 -10.39 -6.28
CA SER A 104 -6.65 -9.93 -6.56
C SER A 104 -6.59 -9.24 -7.92
N ARG A 105 -5.96 -8.07 -7.97
CA ARG A 105 -5.69 -7.33 -9.21
C ARG A 105 -4.81 -8.11 -10.17
N THR A 106 -3.93 -8.96 -9.65
CA THR A 106 -2.91 -9.67 -10.45
C THR A 106 -3.49 -10.87 -11.20
N ASN A 107 -4.31 -11.68 -10.53
CA ASN A 107 -4.75 -12.97 -11.07
C ASN A 107 -6.29 -13.19 -11.00
N GLY A 108 -7.04 -12.24 -10.45
CA GLY A 108 -8.51 -12.30 -10.36
C GLY A 108 -9.06 -13.32 -9.36
N THR A 109 -8.22 -13.98 -8.56
CA THR A 109 -8.68 -14.93 -7.54
C THR A 109 -9.39 -14.19 -6.42
N VAL A 110 -10.48 -14.77 -5.92
CA VAL A 110 -11.23 -14.23 -4.78
C VAL A 110 -10.36 -14.32 -3.53
N ALA A 111 -10.05 -13.17 -2.93
CA ALA A 111 -9.24 -13.05 -1.73
C ALA A 111 -10.11 -12.92 -0.47
N LEU A 112 -11.22 -12.17 -0.58
CA LEU A 112 -12.16 -11.96 0.52
C LEU A 112 -13.60 -12.01 0.01
N THR A 113 -14.46 -12.63 0.81
CA THR A 113 -15.92 -12.50 0.66
C THR A 113 -16.56 -12.22 2.01
N LYS A 114 -17.54 -11.32 2.03
CA LYS A 114 -18.36 -11.07 3.21
C LYS A 114 -19.80 -10.79 2.82
N GLU A 115 -20.76 -11.38 3.52
CA GLU A 115 -22.19 -11.16 3.27
C GLU A 115 -22.81 -10.29 4.36
N ALA A 116 -23.86 -9.56 4.00
CA ALA A 116 -24.72 -8.85 4.92
C ALA A 116 -26.18 -8.92 4.45
N VAL A 117 -27.08 -8.67 5.39
CA VAL A 117 -28.52 -8.60 5.16
C VAL A 117 -28.98 -7.20 5.54
N THR A 118 -29.83 -6.60 4.71
CA THR A 118 -30.38 -5.28 5.00
C THR A 118 -31.40 -5.30 6.14
N ASP A 119 -31.38 -4.24 6.94
CA ASP A 119 -32.34 -3.99 8.01
C ASP A 119 -33.67 -3.39 7.49
N LYS A 120 -34.55 -3.00 8.41
CA LYS A 120 -35.86 -2.38 8.13
C LYS A 120 -35.81 -1.12 7.27
N SER A 121 -34.70 -0.40 7.29
CA SER A 121 -34.49 0.78 6.46
C SER A 121 -33.96 0.44 5.07
N GLY A 122 -33.69 -0.84 4.79
CA GLY A 122 -32.97 -1.33 3.63
C GLY A 122 -31.47 -1.04 3.66
N SER A 123 -30.92 -0.74 4.83
CA SER A 123 -29.48 -0.46 5.02
C SER A 123 -28.73 -1.70 5.50
N TYR A 124 -27.46 -1.84 5.13
CA TYR A 124 -26.58 -2.88 5.64
C TYR A 124 -25.25 -2.27 6.10
N THR A 125 -24.56 -3.01 6.96
CA THR A 125 -23.19 -2.68 7.41
C THR A 125 -22.32 -3.92 7.31
N MET A 126 -21.08 -3.75 6.87
CA MET A 126 -20.04 -4.78 6.90
C MET A 126 -18.78 -4.22 7.57
N GLU A 127 -18.10 -5.05 8.36
CA GLU A 127 -16.80 -4.75 8.92
C GLU A 127 -15.75 -5.67 8.29
N VAL A 128 -14.70 -5.06 7.75
CA VAL A 128 -13.61 -5.74 7.04
C VAL A 128 -12.30 -5.29 7.69
N THR A 129 -11.43 -6.23 8.01
CA THR A 129 -10.12 -5.95 8.60
C THR A 129 -9.01 -6.14 7.57
N GLY A 130 -7.94 -5.38 7.73
CA GLY A 130 -6.76 -5.41 6.87
C GLY A 130 -6.88 -4.43 5.72
N ASP A 131 -5.73 -4.07 5.17
CA ASP A 131 -5.59 -3.32 3.93
C ASP A 131 -5.82 -4.26 2.72
N HIS A 132 -6.60 -3.78 1.74
CA HIS A 132 -6.93 -4.50 0.50
C HIS A 132 -6.53 -3.68 -0.74
N GLU A 133 -5.38 -3.01 -0.72
CA GLU A 133 -4.85 -2.22 -1.85
C GLU A 133 -4.64 -3.06 -3.13
N GLU A 134 -4.23 -4.32 -2.96
CA GLU A 134 -3.91 -5.25 -4.05
C GLU A 134 -5.14 -5.97 -4.62
N GLU A 135 -6.32 -5.69 -4.08
CA GLU A 135 -7.60 -6.22 -4.53
C GLU A 135 -8.46 -5.17 -5.25
N VAL A 136 -9.42 -5.67 -6.02
CA VAL A 136 -10.59 -4.94 -6.48
C VAL A 136 -11.78 -5.47 -5.70
N CYS A 137 -12.33 -4.64 -4.81
CA CYS A 137 -13.48 -4.97 -3.99
C CYS A 137 -14.77 -4.41 -4.60
N GLU A 138 -15.75 -5.27 -4.78
CA GLU A 138 -17.04 -4.96 -5.39
C GLU A 138 -18.19 -5.49 -4.53
N LEU A 139 -19.27 -4.72 -4.45
CA LEU A 139 -20.51 -5.17 -3.82
C LEU A 139 -21.44 -5.81 -4.86
N VAL A 140 -22.01 -6.94 -4.49
CA VAL A 140 -22.80 -7.80 -5.37
C VAL A 140 -24.14 -8.10 -4.70
N LEU A 141 -25.22 -7.86 -5.44
CA LEU A 141 -26.56 -8.29 -5.05
C LEU A 141 -26.67 -9.82 -5.15
N LEU A 142 -27.04 -10.49 -4.05
CA LEU A 142 -27.20 -11.95 -4.03
C LEU A 142 -28.67 -12.38 -4.10
N GLN A 143 -29.51 -11.79 -3.25
CA GLN A 143 -30.89 -12.22 -3.10
C GLN A 143 -31.79 -11.05 -2.74
N SER A 144 -32.89 -10.90 -3.47
CA SER A 144 -33.97 -9.99 -3.10
C SER A 144 -34.96 -10.71 -2.17
N PRO A 145 -35.49 -10.02 -1.15
CA PRO A 145 -36.60 -10.53 -0.34
C PRO A 145 -37.93 -10.48 -1.12
N ASP A 146 -38.00 -9.68 -2.19
CA ASP A 146 -39.17 -9.53 -3.04
C ASP A 146 -38.95 -10.21 -4.40
N SER A 147 -39.67 -11.30 -4.64
CA SER A 147 -39.62 -12.04 -5.91
C SER A 147 -40.13 -11.25 -7.12
N ALA A 148 -40.91 -10.18 -6.92
CA ALA A 148 -41.33 -9.29 -8.00
C ALA A 148 -40.25 -8.25 -8.37
N CYS A 149 -39.24 -8.08 -7.51
CA CYS A 149 -38.15 -7.13 -7.67
C CYS A 149 -36.81 -7.80 -7.39
N SER A 150 -36.41 -8.69 -8.29
CA SER A 150 -35.23 -9.55 -8.12
C SER A 150 -34.26 -9.52 -9.31
N ASP A 151 -34.59 -8.78 -10.37
CA ASP A 151 -33.71 -8.71 -11.54
C ASP A 151 -32.48 -7.86 -11.21
N VAL A 152 -31.31 -8.26 -11.71
CA VAL A 152 -30.06 -7.51 -11.56
C VAL A 152 -29.55 -7.15 -12.95
N SER A 153 -29.24 -5.87 -13.15
CA SER A 153 -28.68 -5.42 -14.41
C SER A 153 -27.29 -6.03 -14.63
N GLN A 154 -27.00 -6.35 -15.90
CA GLN A 154 -25.70 -6.87 -16.32
C GLN A 154 -24.78 -5.77 -16.89
N ASP A 155 -25.20 -4.50 -16.81
CA ASP A 155 -24.44 -3.38 -17.34
C ASP A 155 -23.14 -3.16 -16.55
N ALA A 156 -22.01 -3.06 -17.28
CA ALA A 156 -20.70 -2.89 -16.69
C ALA A 156 -20.56 -1.60 -15.86
N TYR A 157 -21.32 -0.55 -16.22
CA TYR A 157 -21.33 0.72 -15.49
C TYR A 157 -21.75 0.53 -14.02
N LEU A 158 -22.77 -0.29 -13.75
CA LEU A 158 -23.23 -0.54 -12.39
C LEU A 158 -22.25 -1.38 -11.58
N ARG A 159 -21.60 -2.35 -12.23
CA ARG A 159 -20.53 -3.10 -11.57
C ARG A 159 -19.40 -2.18 -11.13
N ASN A 160 -19.05 -1.19 -11.95
CA ASN A 160 -18.06 -0.18 -11.60
C ASN A 160 -18.55 0.76 -10.49
N ALA A 161 -19.83 1.15 -10.49
CA ALA A 161 -20.42 2.00 -9.46
C ALA A 161 -20.52 1.31 -8.08
N ALA A 162 -20.45 -0.02 -8.05
CA ALA A 162 -20.45 -0.85 -6.84
C ALA A 162 -19.05 -1.15 -6.28
N LYS A 163 -17.98 -0.59 -6.86
CA LYS A 163 -16.61 -0.72 -6.34
C LYS A 163 -16.43 0.09 -5.07
N VAL A 164 -15.69 -0.47 -4.12
CA VAL A 164 -15.32 0.19 -2.86
C VAL A 164 -13.82 0.05 -2.66
N SER A 165 -13.16 1.16 -2.36
CA SER A 165 -11.75 1.14 -1.93
C SER A 165 -11.70 0.72 -0.46
N LEU A 166 -10.81 -0.21 -0.11
CA LEU A 166 -10.58 -0.71 1.26
C LEU A 166 -9.09 -0.65 1.57
N THR A 167 -8.50 0.52 1.41
CA THR A 167 -7.10 0.82 1.74
C THR A 167 -6.99 2.22 2.32
N ALA A 168 -6.07 2.45 3.25
CA ALA A 168 -5.75 3.79 3.74
C ALA A 168 -4.91 4.60 2.72
N ASN A 169 -4.33 3.94 1.71
CA ASN A 169 -3.46 4.54 0.70
C ASN A 169 -4.20 5.19 -0.48
N ASP A 170 -5.48 5.56 -0.30
CA ASP A 170 -6.33 6.15 -1.36
C ASP A 170 -6.58 7.66 -1.21
N GLY A 171 -5.94 8.30 -0.23
CA GLY A 171 -6.07 9.74 0.01
C GLY A 171 -7.41 10.15 0.65
N ILE A 172 -8.21 9.18 1.12
CA ILE A 172 -9.43 9.45 1.88
C ILE A 172 -9.07 9.72 3.34
N VAL A 173 -9.33 10.94 3.80
CA VAL A 173 -8.99 11.40 5.16
C VAL A 173 -9.87 10.75 6.24
N SER A 174 -11.01 10.17 5.87
CA SER A 174 -11.89 9.52 6.85
C SER A 174 -11.32 8.19 7.30
N HIS A 175 -11.10 8.08 8.61
CA HIS A 175 -10.77 6.82 9.25
C HIS A 175 -12.00 5.89 9.15
N GLU A 176 -11.77 4.73 8.53
CA GLU A 176 -12.57 3.50 8.68
C GLU A 176 -13.93 3.41 7.94
N THR A 177 -14.78 4.44 7.87
CA THR A 177 -16.14 4.28 7.26
C THR A 177 -16.21 4.58 5.77
N ARG A 178 -16.69 3.63 4.96
CA ARG A 178 -16.95 3.74 3.53
C ARG A 178 -18.45 3.75 3.25
N ILE A 179 -19.00 4.92 2.90
CA ILE A 179 -20.40 5.03 2.46
C ILE A 179 -20.44 4.75 0.96
N VAL A 180 -21.18 3.72 0.56
CA VAL A 180 -21.25 3.26 -0.82
C VAL A 180 -22.56 3.63 -1.50
N ASN A 181 -22.56 3.58 -2.84
CA ASN A 181 -23.75 3.79 -3.63
C ASN A 181 -24.83 2.74 -3.30
N PRO A 182 -26.13 3.12 -3.28
CA PRO A 182 -27.22 2.17 -3.14
C PRO A 182 -27.25 1.18 -4.31
N LEU A 183 -27.55 -0.09 -4.03
CA LEU A 183 -27.70 -1.13 -5.04
C LEU A 183 -29.17 -1.40 -5.34
N GLY A 184 -29.53 -1.46 -6.62
CA GLY A 184 -30.91 -1.64 -7.07
C GLY A 184 -31.19 -3.03 -7.62
N PHE A 185 -32.11 -3.78 -7.02
CA PHE A 185 -32.82 -4.81 -7.75
C PHE A 185 -33.89 -4.16 -8.62
N MET A 186 -34.24 -4.77 -9.74
CA MET A 186 -35.23 -4.24 -10.67
C MET A 186 -36.48 -5.10 -10.70
N VAL A 187 -37.63 -4.43 -10.87
CA VAL A 187 -38.89 -5.10 -11.23
C VAL A 187 -38.81 -5.62 -12.66
N LYS A 188 -39.53 -6.70 -12.98
CA LYS A 188 -39.60 -7.23 -14.36
C LYS A 188 -40.24 -6.24 -15.34
N THR A 189 -41.31 -5.58 -14.93
CA THR A 189 -42.06 -4.61 -15.73
C THR A 189 -42.05 -3.26 -15.03
N PRO A 190 -41.57 -2.18 -15.68
CA PRO A 190 -41.59 -0.84 -15.11
C PRO A 190 -43.00 -0.40 -14.67
N SER A 191 -43.07 0.39 -13.61
CA SER A 191 -44.32 0.99 -13.17
C SER A 191 -44.85 2.00 -14.20
N ALA A 192 -46.18 2.04 -14.38
CA ALA A 192 -46.84 3.04 -15.22
C ALA A 192 -46.65 4.48 -14.72
N GLU A 193 -46.21 4.68 -13.48
CA GLU A 193 -45.93 6.00 -12.89
C GLU A 193 -44.53 6.55 -13.26
N CYS A 194 -43.66 5.72 -13.83
CA CYS A 194 -42.28 6.10 -14.14
C CYS A 194 -42.13 7.31 -15.08
N PRO A 195 -42.96 7.49 -16.14
CA PRO A 195 -42.91 8.71 -16.96
C PRO A 195 -43.09 10.01 -16.15
N ALA A 196 -43.96 9.99 -15.12
CA ALA A 196 -44.16 11.14 -14.26
C ALA A 196 -42.92 11.40 -13.38
N ALA A 197 -42.33 10.35 -12.81
CA ALA A 197 -41.09 10.46 -12.05
C ALA A 197 -39.93 11.01 -12.88
N PHE A 198 -39.82 10.64 -14.16
CA PHE A 198 -38.76 11.17 -15.03
C PHE A 198 -38.97 12.61 -15.46
N LYS A 199 -40.21 13.01 -15.67
CA LYS A 199 -40.55 14.42 -15.93
C LYS A 199 -40.10 15.33 -14.79
N GLU A 200 -40.26 14.90 -13.54
CA GLU A 200 -39.81 15.65 -12.36
C GLU A 200 -38.29 15.81 -12.31
N LEU A 201 -37.55 14.80 -12.77
CA LEU A 201 -36.09 14.81 -12.81
C LEU A 201 -35.51 15.51 -14.06
N GLY A 202 -36.36 15.90 -15.02
CA GLY A 202 -35.91 16.47 -16.28
C GLY A 202 -35.17 15.47 -17.17
N ILE A 203 -35.42 14.17 -17.00
CA ILE A 203 -34.76 13.09 -17.74
C ILE A 203 -35.70 12.57 -18.82
N VAL A 204 -35.17 12.35 -20.02
CA VAL A 204 -35.86 11.58 -21.07
C VAL A 204 -35.35 10.14 -20.99
N PRO A 205 -36.18 9.17 -20.57
CA PRO A 205 -35.74 7.79 -20.40
C PRO A 205 -35.51 7.12 -21.76
N ASP A 206 -34.52 6.22 -21.81
CA ASP A 206 -34.31 5.28 -22.94
C ASP A 206 -35.11 3.97 -22.76
N VAL A 207 -35.93 3.89 -21.70
CA VAL A 207 -36.80 2.75 -21.42
C VAL A 207 -38.22 2.99 -21.97
N THR A 208 -38.80 1.97 -22.61
CA THR A 208 -40.20 1.96 -23.04
C THR A 208 -41.06 1.35 -21.93
N PHE A 209 -42.18 2.02 -21.61
CA PHE A 209 -43.13 1.62 -20.55
C PHE A 209 -44.33 0.88 -21.12
#